data_AF-A0A9E3NR81-F1
#
_entry.id   AF-A0A9E3NR81-F1
#
_cell.length_a   1.000
_cell.length_b   1.000
_cell.length_c   1.000
_cell.angle_alpha   90.00
_cell.angle_beta   90.00
_cell.angle_gamma   90.00
#
_symmetry.space_group_name_H-M   'P 1'
#
loop_
_entity.id
_entity.type
_entity.pdbx_description
1 polymer ?
#
loop_
_entity_poly.entity_id
_entity_poly.type
_entity_poly.pdbx_seq_one_letter_code
_entity_poly.pdbx_strand_id
1 'polypeptide(L)'
;MNGKVSRRVVLKVLGAGSVLPTSLVGCADDTDLSGSQFFSPAERRALDALATIVIPSEPGAPGAAELGAAAFIERLLTAFDVDPPALFADGPFSGRQALPDGKGGAGETPPNDFARFRPIDRVTEKVWRVRLYGSKKVEGGALNEGIVPEVVGLRDLFRDGLQRAMAEAKKPIETMSPDELRDAFGGLDVDLRNAIVDLVPQAAFGAPEYGGNPGGAGWRLVDFAGDIQPLGYSLFDETTGAFRERLDAPMSTKDLRPDPAPMDAETRALLTQVVAFTGGKVFP
;
A
#
# COMPACT_ATOMS: atom_id res chain seq x y z
N MET A 1 -0.03 -17.39 40.86
CA MET A 1 -1.47 -17.19 40.59
C MET A 1 -1.58 -16.66 39.17
N ASN A 2 -2.06 -17.49 38.25
CA ASN A 2 -2.09 -17.23 36.81
C ASN A 2 -3.22 -16.26 36.44
N GLY A 3 -2.88 -15.00 36.17
CA GLY A 3 -3.77 -14.04 35.52
C GLY A 3 -3.59 -14.08 34.01
N LYS A 4 -4.22 -15.07 33.34
CA LYS A 4 -4.40 -15.02 31.89
C LYS A 4 -5.28 -13.80 31.57
N VAL A 5 -4.73 -12.80 30.88
CA VAL A 5 -5.55 -11.75 30.26
C VAL A 5 -6.47 -12.45 29.26
N SER A 6 -7.76 -12.40 29.56
CA SER A 6 -8.81 -13.14 28.87
C SER A 6 -9.49 -12.27 27.82
N ARG A 7 -10.01 -12.90 26.76
CA ARG A 7 -10.77 -12.37 25.61
C ARG A 7 -11.89 -11.36 25.94
N ARG A 8 -12.19 -11.07 27.21
CA ARG A 8 -13.18 -10.09 27.68
C ARG A 8 -12.71 -8.64 27.71
N VAL A 9 -11.42 -8.35 27.60
CA VAL A 9 -10.92 -6.95 27.48
C VAL A 9 -11.02 -6.44 26.04
N VAL A 10 -11.02 -7.35 25.06
CA VAL A 10 -11.16 -7.05 23.62
C VAL A 10 -12.62 -6.73 23.21
N LEU A 11 -13.61 -6.85 24.10
CA LEU A 11 -15.04 -6.77 23.76
C LEU A 11 -15.82 -5.63 24.45
N LYS A 12 -15.17 -4.60 25.00
CA LYS A 12 -15.87 -3.59 25.83
C LYS A 12 -15.72 -2.11 25.48
N VAL A 13 -15.39 -1.76 24.24
CA VAL A 13 -15.71 -0.42 23.71
C VAL A 13 -16.31 -0.54 22.31
N LEU A 14 -17.48 -1.20 22.24
CA LEU A 14 -18.46 -1.04 21.17
C LEU A 14 -19.57 -0.15 21.74
N GLY A 15 -19.83 1.01 21.15
CA GLY A 15 -20.87 1.90 21.68
C GLY A 15 -21.13 3.21 20.93
N ALA A 16 -21.11 3.23 19.60
CA ALA A 16 -21.88 4.14 18.72
C ALA A 16 -21.56 3.72 17.27
N GLY A 17 -22.45 3.11 16.50
CA GLY A 17 -23.75 3.68 16.17
C GLY A 17 -23.59 4.75 15.08
N SER A 18 -23.02 4.42 13.93
CA SER A 18 -23.23 5.18 12.70
C SER A 18 -23.08 4.28 11.47
N VAL A 19 -24.21 3.94 10.88
CA VAL A 19 -24.30 3.56 9.47
C VAL A 19 -24.09 4.87 8.71
N LEU A 20 -22.96 5.04 8.05
CA LEU A 20 -22.78 6.10 7.06
C LEU A 20 -22.59 5.46 5.69
N PRO A 21 -23.56 5.58 4.77
CA PRO A 21 -23.32 5.37 3.37
C PRO A 21 -22.62 6.63 2.86
N THR A 22 -21.30 6.66 2.87
CA THR A 22 -20.53 7.69 2.17
C THR A 22 -19.89 7.05 0.96
N SER A 23 -20.69 6.95 -0.10
CA SER A 23 -20.21 7.05 -1.47
C SER A 23 -19.48 8.40 -1.61
N LEU A 24 -18.16 8.39 -1.42
CA LEU A 24 -17.28 9.45 -1.92
C LEU A 24 -16.82 9.04 -3.31
N VAL A 25 -17.72 9.28 -4.26
CA VAL A 25 -17.34 9.55 -5.64
C VAL A 25 -16.91 11.03 -5.68
N GLY A 26 -15.69 11.29 -6.11
CA GLY A 26 -15.22 12.61 -6.53
C GLY A 26 -13.88 13.01 -5.90
N CYS A 27 -12.85 13.43 -6.64
CA CYS A 27 -12.61 13.45 -8.07
C CYS A 27 -11.10 13.17 -8.21
N ALA A 28 -10.74 12.10 -8.90
CA ALA A 28 -9.43 12.01 -9.53
C ALA A 28 -9.68 12.33 -11.00
N ASP A 29 -8.98 13.34 -11.50
CA ASP A 29 -9.10 13.80 -12.89
C ASP A 29 -9.02 12.63 -13.88
N ASP A 30 -9.85 12.77 -14.92
CA ASP A 30 -10.13 11.80 -15.98
C ASP A 30 -8.88 11.08 -16.49
N THR A 31 -8.69 9.86 -15.99
CA THR A 31 -8.23 8.76 -16.84
C THR A 31 -9.45 7.88 -17.07
N ASP A 32 -10.17 8.17 -18.16
CA ASP A 32 -11.21 7.28 -18.71
C ASP A 32 -10.55 5.93 -19.07
N LEU A 33 -10.53 5.03 -18.08
CA LEU A 33 -10.16 3.63 -18.21
C LEU A 33 -11.43 2.80 -18.33
N SER A 34 -12.35 3.17 -19.23
CA SER A 34 -13.49 2.34 -19.63
C SER A 34 -13.09 1.04 -20.37
N GLY A 35 -11.81 0.65 -20.31
CA GLY A 35 -11.39 -0.74 -20.54
C GLY A 35 -12.03 -1.64 -19.49
N SER A 36 -12.60 -2.76 -19.93
CA SER A 36 -13.36 -3.71 -19.11
C SER A 36 -12.76 -3.91 -17.71
N GLN A 37 -13.52 -3.59 -16.66
CA GLN A 37 -13.12 -3.89 -15.29
C GLN A 37 -12.79 -5.38 -15.18
N PHE A 38 -11.62 -5.70 -14.64
CA PHE A 38 -11.18 -7.08 -14.47
C PHE A 38 -12.07 -7.75 -13.43
N PHE A 39 -12.27 -7.11 -12.28
CA PHE A 39 -13.19 -7.57 -11.25
C PHE A 39 -14.61 -7.13 -11.54
N SER A 40 -15.57 -8.02 -11.30
CA SER A 40 -16.95 -7.61 -11.12
C SER A 40 -17.08 -6.73 -9.86
N PRO A 41 -18.13 -5.90 -9.76
CA PRO A 41 -18.35 -5.09 -8.55
C PRO A 41 -18.44 -5.91 -7.26
N ALA A 42 -18.90 -7.16 -7.32
CA ALA A 42 -18.99 -8.05 -6.15
C ALA A 42 -17.64 -8.63 -5.76
N GLU A 43 -16.84 -9.11 -6.73
CA GLU A 43 -15.46 -9.56 -6.48
C GLU A 43 -14.61 -8.44 -5.90
N ARG A 44 -14.79 -7.21 -6.41
CA ARG A 44 -14.10 -6.02 -5.94
C ARG A 44 -14.39 -5.72 -4.47
N ARG A 45 -15.66 -5.69 -4.07
CA ARG A 45 -16.06 -5.48 -2.65
C ARG A 45 -15.59 -6.60 -1.75
N ALA A 46 -15.61 -7.85 -2.22
CA ALA A 46 -15.09 -8.99 -1.48
C ALA A 46 -13.58 -8.85 -1.25
N LEU A 47 -12.82 -8.47 -2.27
CA LEU A 47 -11.38 -8.22 -2.16
C LEU A 47 -11.07 -7.06 -1.21
N ASP A 48 -11.79 -5.94 -1.31
CA ASP A 48 -11.65 -4.80 -0.39
C ASP A 48 -11.88 -5.24 1.07
N ALA A 49 -12.92 -6.03 1.33
CA ALA A 49 -13.22 -6.54 2.67
C ALA A 49 -12.13 -7.50 3.19
N LEU A 50 -11.65 -8.43 2.35
CA LEU A 50 -10.56 -9.36 2.71
C LEU A 50 -9.24 -8.63 2.97
N ALA A 51 -8.94 -7.59 2.20
CA ALA A 51 -7.72 -6.80 2.34
C ALA A 51 -7.63 -6.09 3.72
N THR A 52 -8.76 -5.78 4.36
CA THR A 52 -8.79 -5.18 5.71
C THR A 52 -8.20 -6.09 6.79
N ILE A 53 -8.08 -7.40 6.54
CA ILE A 53 -7.37 -8.31 7.45
C ILE A 53 -5.86 -8.03 7.47
N VAL A 54 -5.30 -7.54 6.36
CA VAL A 54 -3.87 -7.22 6.26
C VAL A 54 -3.56 -5.84 6.84
N ILE A 55 -4.34 -4.83 6.47
CA ILE A 55 -4.27 -3.48 7.05
C ILE A 55 -5.68 -3.08 7.50
N PRO A 56 -6.00 -3.21 8.80
CA PRO A 56 -7.32 -2.85 9.32
C PRO A 56 -7.50 -1.34 9.38
N SER A 57 -8.74 -0.89 9.21
CA SER A 57 -9.13 0.50 9.50
C SER A 57 -9.25 0.68 11.02
N GLU A 58 -8.75 1.79 11.53
CA GLU A 58 -8.84 2.17 12.94
C GLU A 58 -9.40 3.59 13.07
N PRO A 59 -9.91 4.02 14.23
CA PRO A 59 -10.36 5.40 14.42
C PRO A 59 -9.24 6.41 14.07
N GLY A 60 -9.44 7.16 12.98
CA GLY A 60 -8.47 8.15 12.49
C GLY A 60 -7.37 7.62 11.58
N ALA A 61 -7.37 6.33 11.23
CA ALA A 61 -6.38 5.71 10.33
C ALA A 61 -7.06 4.86 9.24
N PRO A 62 -6.74 5.08 7.95
CA PRO A 62 -7.34 4.31 6.85
C PRO A 62 -6.86 2.86 6.85
N GLY A 63 -7.75 1.93 6.49
CA GLY A 63 -7.40 0.53 6.22
C GLY A 63 -7.13 0.27 4.75
N ALA A 64 -6.91 -1.00 4.40
CA ALA A 64 -6.55 -1.41 3.06
C ALA A 64 -7.56 -0.96 1.97
N ALA A 65 -8.85 -0.96 2.28
CA ALA A 65 -9.89 -0.55 1.35
C ALA A 65 -9.81 0.96 1.05
N GLU A 66 -9.69 1.79 2.09
CA GLU A 66 -9.51 3.24 1.96
C GLU A 66 -8.16 3.60 1.34
N LEU A 67 -7.15 2.75 1.51
CA LEU A 67 -5.84 2.85 0.86
C LEU A 67 -5.82 2.35 -0.59
N GLY A 68 -6.96 1.94 -1.15
CA GLY A 68 -7.09 1.59 -2.57
C GLY A 68 -6.49 0.23 -2.93
N ALA A 69 -6.44 -0.72 -1.99
CA ALA A 69 -5.82 -2.04 -2.21
C ALA A 69 -6.34 -2.74 -3.47
N ALA A 70 -7.66 -2.85 -3.63
CA ALA A 70 -8.21 -3.54 -4.78
C ALA A 70 -8.07 -2.74 -6.09
N ALA A 71 -7.95 -1.40 -6.04
CA ALA A 71 -7.68 -0.57 -7.23
C ALA A 71 -6.27 -0.80 -7.75
N PHE A 72 -5.29 -0.82 -6.85
CA PHE A 72 -3.92 -1.17 -7.16
C PHE A 72 -3.81 -2.57 -7.75
N ILE A 73 -4.40 -3.56 -7.09
CA ILE A 73 -4.36 -4.96 -7.55
C ILE A 73 -5.00 -5.06 -8.93
N GLU A 74 -6.17 -4.46 -9.14
CA GLU A 74 -6.83 -4.47 -10.46
C GLU A 74 -5.95 -3.84 -11.55
N ARG A 75 -5.35 -2.68 -11.28
CA ARG A 75 -4.45 -2.00 -12.22
C ARG A 75 -3.20 -2.84 -12.55
N LEU A 76 -2.67 -3.58 -11.59
CA LEU A 76 -1.59 -4.54 -11.83
C LEU A 76 -2.06 -5.71 -12.71
N LEU A 77 -3.24 -6.27 -12.43
CA LEU A 77 -3.81 -7.39 -13.20
C LEU A 77 -4.15 -7.01 -14.65
N THR A 78 -4.42 -5.74 -14.90
CA THR A 78 -4.69 -5.16 -16.22
C THR A 78 -3.51 -4.34 -16.76
N ALA A 79 -2.30 -4.50 -16.23
CA ALA A 79 -1.18 -3.64 -16.58
C ALA A 79 -0.82 -3.64 -18.08
N PHE A 80 -1.11 -4.72 -18.81
CA PHE A 80 -0.89 -4.83 -20.27
C PHE A 80 -2.10 -4.45 -21.13
N ASP A 81 -3.20 -3.99 -20.52
CA ASP A 81 -4.38 -3.52 -21.25
C ASP A 81 -4.18 -2.08 -21.78
N VAL A 82 -3.05 -1.44 -21.43
CA VAL A 82 -2.57 -0.14 -21.92
C VAL A 82 -1.15 -0.27 -22.48
N ASP A 83 -0.76 0.67 -23.34
CA ASP A 83 0.59 0.76 -23.95
C ASP A 83 1.17 2.17 -23.77
N PRO A 84 2.36 2.33 -23.16
CA PRO A 84 3.20 1.32 -22.49
C PRO A 84 2.49 0.65 -21.30
N PRO A 85 2.86 -0.60 -20.95
CA PRO A 85 2.20 -1.31 -19.87
C PRO A 85 2.39 -0.59 -18.53
N ALA A 86 1.35 -0.58 -17.70
CA ALA A 86 1.28 0.08 -16.41
C ALA A 86 2.10 -0.61 -15.30
N LEU A 87 3.37 -0.94 -15.59
CA LEU A 87 4.27 -1.69 -14.73
C LEU A 87 5.36 -0.82 -14.10
N PHE A 88 5.96 0.08 -14.88
CA PHE A 88 7.00 0.99 -14.40
C PHE A 88 6.67 2.41 -14.82
N ALA A 89 6.34 3.23 -13.82
CA ALA A 89 6.17 4.66 -13.96
C ALA A 89 7.45 5.29 -14.54
N ASP A 90 7.27 6.35 -15.30
CA ASP A 90 8.37 7.15 -15.83
C ASP A 90 9.01 8.01 -14.72
N GLY A 91 9.95 8.86 -15.07
CA GLY A 91 10.60 9.77 -14.16
C GLY A 91 11.26 10.92 -14.94
N PRO A 92 12.07 11.75 -14.26
CA PRO A 92 12.61 11.50 -12.92
C PRO A 92 11.71 11.95 -11.76
N PHE A 93 10.70 12.78 -11.99
CA PHE A 93 9.98 13.43 -10.88
C PHE A 93 8.50 13.13 -10.87
N SER A 94 7.96 12.98 -9.66
CA SER A 94 6.55 12.66 -9.45
C SER A 94 5.66 13.91 -9.40
N GLY A 95 6.23 15.10 -9.67
CA GLY A 95 5.53 16.39 -9.66
C GLY A 95 5.00 16.82 -8.29
N ARG A 96 5.38 16.14 -7.21
CA ARG A 96 4.94 16.45 -5.84
C ARG A 96 5.80 17.51 -5.14
N GLN A 97 7.02 17.74 -5.62
CA GLN A 97 7.99 18.65 -5.00
C GLN A 97 8.58 19.60 -6.03
N ALA A 98 8.88 20.81 -5.59
CA ALA A 98 9.55 21.82 -6.42
C ALA A 98 11.00 21.43 -6.75
N LEU A 99 11.52 22.00 -7.84
CA LEU A 99 12.96 22.09 -8.09
C LEU A 99 13.60 23.05 -7.08
N PRO A 100 14.87 22.84 -6.70
CA PRO A 100 15.62 23.85 -5.96
C PRO A 100 15.79 25.13 -6.81
N ASP A 101 15.69 26.30 -6.19
CA ASP A 101 15.79 27.60 -6.87
C ASP A 101 17.23 28.14 -7.00
N GLY A 102 18.23 27.40 -6.50
CA GLY A 102 19.64 27.79 -6.45
C GLY A 102 19.97 28.85 -5.38
N LYS A 103 18.98 29.34 -4.63
CA LYS A 103 19.11 30.34 -3.55
C LYS A 103 18.77 29.75 -2.18
N GLY A 104 18.83 28.43 -2.08
CA GLY A 104 18.48 27.67 -0.89
C GLY A 104 16.98 27.64 -0.60
N GLY A 105 16.14 27.78 -1.63
CA GLY A 105 14.68 27.73 -1.57
C GLY A 105 14.06 26.80 -2.63
N ALA A 106 12.73 26.77 -2.62
CA ALA A 106 11.92 26.00 -3.57
C ALA A 106 11.52 26.88 -4.76
N GLY A 107 11.68 26.35 -5.98
CA GLY A 107 11.33 26.98 -7.25
C GLY A 107 10.06 26.40 -7.88
N GLU A 108 10.11 26.14 -9.19
CA GLU A 108 9.00 25.59 -9.96
C GLU A 108 8.81 24.08 -9.72
N THR A 109 7.56 23.63 -9.64
CA THR A 109 7.22 22.20 -9.58
C THR A 109 7.28 21.58 -10.98
N PRO A 110 8.12 20.54 -11.20
CA PRO A 110 8.18 19.87 -12.49
C PRO A 110 6.87 19.10 -12.76
N PRO A 111 6.61 18.72 -14.03
CA PRO A 111 5.50 17.83 -14.35
C PRO A 111 5.55 16.52 -13.55
N ASN A 112 4.38 15.88 -13.38
CA ASN A 112 4.32 14.52 -12.85
C ASN A 112 4.67 13.51 -13.95
N ASP A 113 5.93 13.10 -14.02
CA ASP A 113 6.38 12.06 -14.96
C ASP A 113 5.88 10.68 -14.55
N PHE A 114 5.61 10.44 -13.26
CA PHE A 114 5.13 9.14 -12.78
C PHE A 114 3.72 8.82 -13.29
N ALA A 115 2.97 9.83 -13.75
CA ALA A 115 1.66 9.65 -14.36
C ALA A 115 1.72 8.92 -15.72
N ARG A 116 2.91 8.75 -16.30
CA ARG A 116 3.16 8.01 -17.54
C ARG A 116 3.93 6.74 -17.23
N PHE A 117 3.82 5.74 -18.11
CA PHE A 117 4.56 4.48 -18.00
C PHE A 117 5.62 4.35 -19.09
N ARG A 118 6.69 3.64 -18.77
CA ARG A 118 7.83 3.41 -19.67
C ARG A 118 7.67 2.12 -20.47
N PRO A 119 8.07 2.11 -21.74
CA PRO A 119 8.28 0.87 -22.47
C PRO A 119 9.29 -0.02 -21.75
N ILE A 120 9.03 -1.33 -21.78
CA ILE A 120 9.89 -2.33 -21.17
C ILE A 120 10.54 -3.20 -22.24
N ASP A 121 11.69 -3.77 -21.92
CA ASP A 121 12.35 -4.70 -22.83
C ASP A 121 11.60 -6.03 -22.91
N ARG A 122 11.88 -6.79 -23.98
CA ARG A 122 11.23 -8.07 -24.28
C ARG A 122 11.35 -9.10 -23.15
N VAL A 123 12.46 -9.13 -22.41
CA VAL A 123 12.67 -10.12 -21.33
C VAL A 123 11.80 -9.73 -20.14
N THR A 124 11.85 -8.46 -19.74
CA THR A 124 11.01 -7.92 -18.67
C THR A 124 9.53 -8.09 -18.97
N GLU A 125 9.09 -7.79 -20.19
CA GLU A 125 7.72 -8.04 -20.65
C GLU A 125 7.35 -9.51 -20.47
N LYS A 126 8.19 -10.44 -20.93
CA LYS A 126 7.93 -11.87 -20.84
C LYS A 126 7.78 -12.34 -19.39
N VAL A 127 8.64 -11.89 -18.48
CA VAL A 127 8.57 -12.23 -17.05
C VAL A 127 7.25 -11.74 -16.44
N TRP A 128 6.87 -10.49 -16.71
CA TRP A 128 5.61 -9.94 -16.19
C TRP A 128 4.39 -10.63 -16.78
N ARG A 129 4.41 -10.97 -18.07
CA ARG A 129 3.35 -11.75 -18.68
C ARG A 129 3.22 -13.13 -18.03
N VAL A 130 4.32 -13.82 -17.73
CA VAL A 130 4.27 -15.11 -17.01
C VAL A 130 3.68 -14.92 -15.61
N ARG A 131 4.05 -13.85 -14.90
CA ARG A 131 3.50 -13.54 -13.56
C ARG A 131 2.01 -13.24 -13.59
N LEU A 132 1.51 -12.51 -14.60
CA LEU A 132 0.11 -12.09 -14.68
C LEU A 132 -0.81 -13.15 -15.31
N TYR A 133 -0.36 -13.80 -16.38
CA TYR A 133 -1.16 -14.73 -17.19
C TYR A 133 -0.82 -16.21 -16.94
N GLY A 134 0.31 -16.50 -16.30
CA GLY A 134 0.78 -17.85 -16.04
C GLY A 134 1.65 -18.41 -17.16
N SER A 135 2.52 -19.36 -16.80
CA SER A 135 3.56 -19.88 -17.69
C SER A 135 3.04 -20.62 -18.94
N LYS A 136 1.87 -21.27 -18.86
CA LYS A 136 1.23 -21.95 -20.02
C LYS A 136 0.60 -21.00 -21.04
N LYS A 137 0.17 -19.80 -20.60
CA LYS A 137 -0.51 -18.83 -21.47
C LYS A 137 0.47 -17.89 -22.19
N VAL A 138 1.77 -18.00 -21.90
CA VAL A 138 2.82 -17.17 -22.48
C VAL A 138 3.73 -18.02 -23.34
N GLU A 139 3.91 -17.63 -24.60
CA GLU A 139 4.77 -18.35 -25.54
C GLU A 139 6.21 -18.47 -25.00
N GLY A 140 6.66 -19.72 -24.84
CA GLY A 140 7.95 -20.03 -24.22
C GLY A 140 8.08 -19.54 -22.78
N GLY A 141 6.98 -19.39 -22.04
CA GLY A 141 6.95 -19.12 -20.61
C GLY A 141 7.21 -20.37 -19.75
N ALA A 142 7.01 -21.56 -20.32
CA ALA A 142 7.24 -22.86 -19.70
C ALA A 142 8.61 -23.45 -20.06
N LEU A 143 9.70 -22.66 -20.00
CA LEU A 143 11.04 -23.08 -20.46
C LEU A 143 11.60 -24.33 -19.77
N ASN A 144 11.09 -24.65 -18.57
CA ASN A 144 11.54 -25.76 -17.72
C ASN A 144 10.37 -26.71 -17.39
N GLU A 145 9.41 -26.89 -18.31
CA GLU A 145 8.28 -27.79 -18.14
C GLU A 145 8.78 -29.21 -17.73
N GLY A 146 8.24 -29.74 -16.62
CA GLY A 146 8.67 -31.01 -16.04
C GLY A 146 9.84 -30.95 -15.06
N ILE A 147 10.49 -29.79 -14.90
CA ILE A 147 11.58 -29.57 -13.91
C ILE A 147 11.11 -28.62 -12.79
N VAL A 148 10.45 -27.52 -13.15
CA VAL A 148 9.86 -26.58 -12.17
C VAL A 148 8.33 -26.62 -12.23
N PRO A 149 7.65 -26.41 -11.09
CA PRO A 149 6.20 -26.26 -11.08
C PRO A 149 5.74 -25.14 -12.02
N GLU A 150 4.55 -25.34 -12.59
CA GLU A 150 3.90 -24.32 -13.39
C GLU A 150 3.65 -23.05 -12.55
N VAL A 151 3.91 -21.88 -13.14
CA VAL A 151 3.49 -20.60 -12.55
C VAL A 151 2.03 -20.36 -12.91
N VAL A 152 1.16 -20.35 -11.90
CA VAL A 152 -0.22 -19.86 -12.00
C VAL A 152 -0.19 -18.34 -12.10
N GLY A 153 -0.90 -17.78 -13.08
CA GLY A 153 -0.95 -16.33 -13.28
C GLY A 153 -1.79 -15.64 -12.20
N LEU A 154 -1.37 -14.44 -11.79
CA LEU A 154 -2.12 -13.64 -10.81
C LEU A 154 -3.58 -13.40 -11.24
N ARG A 155 -3.86 -13.24 -12.54
CA ARG A 155 -5.23 -13.06 -13.03
C ARG A 155 -6.11 -14.28 -12.70
N ASP A 156 -5.63 -15.48 -12.99
CA ASP A 156 -6.40 -16.70 -12.69
C ASP A 156 -6.52 -16.91 -11.17
N LEU A 157 -5.42 -16.70 -10.45
CA LEU A 157 -5.37 -16.84 -8.99
C LEU A 157 -6.42 -15.96 -8.30
N PHE A 158 -6.50 -14.68 -8.66
CA PHE A 158 -7.47 -13.75 -8.08
C PHE A 158 -8.90 -14.07 -8.51
N ARG A 159 -9.12 -14.39 -9.79
CA ARG A 159 -10.48 -14.65 -10.29
C ARG A 159 -11.06 -15.92 -9.69
N ASP A 160 -10.35 -17.02 -9.82
CA ASP A 160 -10.84 -18.33 -9.38
C ASP A 160 -10.92 -18.38 -7.85
N GLY A 161 -9.94 -17.79 -7.16
CA GLY A 161 -9.89 -17.78 -5.71
C GLY A 161 -10.98 -16.91 -5.08
N LEU A 162 -11.26 -15.71 -5.62
CA LEU A 162 -12.37 -14.89 -5.14
C LEU A 162 -13.73 -15.52 -5.45
N GLN A 163 -13.92 -16.07 -6.65
CA GLN A 163 -15.19 -16.74 -7.01
C GLN A 163 -15.46 -17.94 -6.11
N ARG A 164 -14.44 -18.75 -5.80
CA ARG A 164 -14.55 -19.85 -4.85
C ARG A 164 -14.92 -19.35 -3.45
N ALA A 165 -14.18 -18.37 -2.93
CA ALA A 165 -14.45 -17.81 -1.62
C ALA A 165 -15.88 -17.25 -1.51
N MET A 166 -16.35 -16.55 -2.54
CA MET A 166 -17.70 -16.02 -2.60
C MET A 166 -18.78 -17.11 -2.72
N ALA A 167 -18.50 -18.21 -3.44
CA ALA A 167 -19.43 -19.33 -3.57
C ALA A 167 -19.55 -20.16 -2.27
N GLU A 168 -18.47 -20.28 -1.50
CA GLU A 168 -18.45 -20.97 -0.21
C GLU A 168 -19.01 -20.11 0.93
N ALA A 169 -18.98 -18.79 0.77
CA ALA A 169 -19.50 -17.84 1.74
C ALA A 169 -21.02 -17.96 1.90
N LYS A 170 -21.49 -18.02 3.15
CA LYS A 170 -22.93 -18.09 3.47
C LYS A 170 -23.68 -16.78 3.26
N LYS A 171 -22.96 -15.68 3.06
CA LYS A 171 -23.43 -14.32 2.84
C LYS A 171 -22.35 -13.52 2.08
N PRO A 172 -22.67 -12.38 1.47
CA PRO A 172 -21.66 -11.55 0.80
C PRO A 172 -20.51 -11.21 1.75
N ILE A 173 -19.27 -11.43 1.31
CA ILE A 173 -18.07 -11.33 2.15
C ILE A 173 -17.96 -9.93 2.76
N GLU A 174 -18.31 -8.88 2.01
CA GLU A 174 -18.28 -7.49 2.47
C GLU A 174 -19.26 -7.17 3.62
N THR A 175 -20.18 -8.09 3.94
CA THR A 175 -21.15 -7.95 5.04
C THR A 175 -20.79 -8.78 6.29
N MET A 176 -19.64 -9.45 6.27
CA MET A 176 -19.15 -10.25 7.37
C MET A 176 -18.64 -9.39 8.53
N SER A 177 -18.77 -9.90 9.75
CA SER A 177 -18.13 -9.34 10.94
C SER A 177 -16.61 -9.54 10.89
N PRO A 178 -15.81 -8.81 11.70
CA PRO A 178 -14.36 -8.96 11.71
C PRO A 178 -13.87 -10.40 11.97
N ASP A 179 -14.54 -11.15 12.84
CA ASP A 179 -14.16 -12.55 13.12
C ASP A 179 -14.50 -13.46 11.93
N GLU A 180 -15.66 -13.28 11.30
CA GLU A 180 -16.03 -14.02 10.09
C GLU A 180 -15.10 -13.71 8.91
N LEU A 181 -14.64 -12.46 8.77
CA LEU A 181 -13.65 -12.07 7.76
C LEU A 181 -12.30 -12.74 8.01
N ARG A 182 -11.85 -12.83 9.28
CA ARG A 182 -10.61 -13.55 9.62
C ARG A 182 -10.71 -15.03 9.28
N ASP A 183 -11.85 -15.66 9.58
CA ASP A 183 -12.09 -17.07 9.25
C ASP A 183 -12.14 -17.28 7.73
N ALA A 184 -12.85 -16.42 7.00
CA ALA A 184 -12.92 -16.46 5.54
C ALA A 184 -11.53 -16.27 4.90
N PHE A 185 -10.76 -15.29 5.38
CA PHE A 185 -9.39 -15.04 4.93
C PHE A 185 -8.46 -16.22 5.25
N GLY A 186 -8.61 -16.82 6.43
CA GLY A 186 -7.87 -18.02 6.83
C GLY A 186 -8.21 -19.25 5.97
N GLY A 187 -9.43 -19.34 5.46
CA GLY A 187 -9.91 -20.41 4.58
C GLY A 187 -9.54 -20.25 3.10
N LEU A 188 -8.99 -19.10 2.69
CA LEU A 188 -8.55 -18.90 1.31
C LEU A 188 -7.44 -19.89 0.94
N ASP A 189 -7.36 -20.18 -0.36
CA ASP A 189 -6.20 -20.83 -0.95
C ASP A 189 -4.91 -20.10 -0.54
N VAL A 190 -3.87 -20.87 -0.22
CA VAL A 190 -2.63 -20.33 0.36
C VAL A 190 -1.95 -19.34 -0.58
N ASP A 191 -2.00 -19.58 -1.90
CA ASP A 191 -1.35 -18.72 -2.88
C ASP A 191 -2.12 -17.41 -3.03
N LEU A 192 -3.45 -17.45 -3.06
CA LEU A 192 -4.27 -16.23 -3.08
C LEU A 192 -4.05 -15.42 -1.80
N ARG A 193 -4.06 -16.08 -0.64
CA ARG A 193 -3.82 -15.41 0.64
C ARG A 193 -2.45 -14.73 0.67
N ASN A 194 -1.41 -15.42 0.23
CA ASN A 194 -0.07 -14.86 0.14
C ASN A 194 -0.01 -13.68 -0.84
N ALA A 195 -0.69 -13.77 -2.00
CA ALA A 195 -0.76 -12.67 -2.95
C ALA A 195 -1.45 -11.43 -2.36
N ILE A 196 -2.54 -11.60 -1.59
CA ILE A 196 -3.19 -10.48 -0.91
C ILE A 196 -2.25 -9.87 0.15
N VAL A 197 -1.61 -10.71 0.98
CA VAL A 197 -0.63 -10.25 1.99
C VAL A 197 0.55 -9.49 1.37
N ASP A 198 1.01 -9.91 0.19
CA ASP A 198 2.13 -9.26 -0.52
C ASP A 198 1.69 -7.94 -1.18
N LEU A 199 0.54 -7.93 -1.86
CA LEU A 199 0.11 -6.80 -2.69
C LEU A 199 -0.58 -5.68 -1.91
N VAL A 200 -1.22 -5.98 -0.76
CA VAL A 200 -1.90 -4.93 0.04
C VAL A 200 -0.91 -3.89 0.58
N PRO A 201 0.25 -4.25 1.17
CA PRO A 201 1.25 -3.26 1.57
C PRO A 201 1.82 -2.48 0.38
N GLN A 202 2.01 -3.13 -0.78
CA GLN A 202 2.46 -2.44 -2.00
C GLN A 202 1.43 -1.41 -2.47
N ALA A 203 0.13 -1.73 -2.39
CA ALA A 203 -0.93 -0.77 -2.66
C ALA A 203 -0.96 0.39 -1.67
N ALA A 204 -0.79 0.10 -0.38
CA ALA A 204 -0.84 1.10 0.68
C ALA A 204 0.34 2.09 0.61
N PHE A 205 1.54 1.59 0.34
CA PHE A 205 2.77 2.37 0.50
C PHE A 205 3.52 2.65 -0.83
N GLY A 206 3.01 2.14 -1.95
CA GLY A 206 3.50 2.44 -3.29
C GLY A 206 3.11 3.84 -3.78
N ALA A 207 3.63 4.21 -4.95
CA ALA A 207 3.26 5.48 -5.59
C ALA A 207 1.78 5.48 -6.03
N PRO A 208 1.03 6.56 -5.79
CA PRO A 208 -0.40 6.63 -6.11
C PRO A 208 -0.77 6.34 -7.58
N GLU A 209 0.16 6.56 -8.51
CA GLU A 209 -0.01 6.34 -9.95
C GLU A 209 -0.23 4.86 -10.33
N TYR A 210 0.08 3.94 -9.42
CA TYR A 210 -0.25 2.51 -9.52
C TYR A 210 -1.64 2.17 -8.97
N GLY A 211 -2.45 3.15 -8.57
CA GLY A 211 -3.87 2.97 -8.21
C GLY A 211 -4.16 2.72 -6.73
N GLY A 212 -3.12 2.57 -5.90
CA GLY A 212 -3.23 2.53 -4.44
C GLY A 212 -2.86 3.88 -3.81
N ASN A 213 -2.76 3.92 -2.48
CA ASN A 213 -2.23 5.05 -1.71
C ASN A 213 -2.83 6.42 -2.10
N PRO A 214 -4.17 6.58 -2.13
CA PRO A 214 -4.82 7.79 -2.65
C PRO A 214 -4.34 9.03 -1.88
N GLY A 215 -3.84 10.01 -2.64
CA GLY A 215 -3.30 11.24 -2.08
C GLY A 215 -2.15 11.04 -1.09
N GLY A 216 -1.41 9.91 -1.12
CA GLY A 216 -0.34 9.62 -0.16
C GLY A 216 -0.83 9.23 1.24
N ALA A 217 -2.06 8.75 1.37
CA ALA A 217 -2.66 8.40 2.66
C ALA A 217 -1.88 7.33 3.44
N GLY A 218 -1.34 6.30 2.78
CA GLY A 218 -0.52 5.29 3.43
C GLY A 218 0.85 5.82 3.82
N TRP A 219 1.41 6.79 3.09
CA TRP A 219 2.63 7.47 3.53
C TRP A 219 2.41 8.28 4.81
N ARG A 220 1.30 9.03 4.88
CA ARG A 220 0.91 9.73 6.12
C ARG A 220 0.64 8.78 7.29
N LEU A 221 0.09 7.60 7.02
CA LEU A 221 -0.18 6.59 8.06
C LEU A 221 1.11 6.17 8.80
N VAL A 222 2.26 6.19 8.12
CA VAL A 222 3.56 5.78 8.68
C VAL A 222 4.54 6.95 8.82
N ASP A 223 4.04 8.19 8.80
CA ASP A 223 4.83 9.42 8.88
C ASP A 223 5.97 9.51 7.84
N PHE A 224 5.77 8.86 6.69
CA PHE A 224 6.67 8.97 5.56
C PHE A 224 6.36 10.24 4.76
N ALA A 225 7.38 11.07 4.53
CA ALA A 225 7.24 12.33 3.79
C ALA A 225 6.88 12.13 2.30
N GLY A 226 6.98 10.90 1.79
CA GLY A 226 6.77 10.58 0.38
C GLY A 226 7.98 10.94 -0.47
N ASP A 227 7.73 11.17 -1.76
CA ASP A 227 8.77 11.65 -2.68
C ASP A 227 9.20 13.07 -2.30
N ILE A 228 10.47 13.21 -1.96
CA ILE A 228 11.10 14.49 -1.61
C ILE A 228 11.97 15.06 -2.73
N GLN A 229 12.21 14.29 -3.80
CA GLN A 229 12.96 14.75 -4.97
C GLN A 229 12.05 15.53 -5.95
N PRO A 230 12.57 16.55 -6.64
CA PRO A 230 13.97 16.99 -6.66
C PRO A 230 14.41 17.91 -5.51
N LEU A 231 13.47 18.44 -4.72
CA LEU A 231 13.80 19.45 -3.71
C LEU A 231 14.83 18.95 -2.68
N GLY A 232 14.66 17.74 -2.16
CA GLY A 232 15.50 17.20 -1.10
C GLY A 232 15.22 17.81 0.28
N TYR A 233 16.15 17.54 1.19
CA TYR A 233 16.15 18.06 2.58
C TYR A 233 17.19 19.16 2.82
N SER A 234 18.18 19.28 1.92
CA SER A 234 19.26 20.25 1.99
C SER A 234 19.47 20.89 0.62
N LEU A 235 19.26 22.19 0.54
CA LEU A 235 19.26 22.98 -0.69
C LEU A 235 20.58 23.72 -0.82
N PHE A 236 21.25 23.62 -1.95
CA PHE A 236 22.45 24.42 -2.20
C PHE A 236 22.05 25.87 -2.49
N ASP A 237 22.59 26.83 -1.74
CA ASP A 237 22.51 28.26 -2.05
C ASP A 237 23.82 28.70 -2.71
N GLU A 238 23.76 28.94 -4.00
CA GLU A 238 24.85 29.42 -4.85
C GLU A 238 25.36 30.80 -4.42
N THR A 239 24.49 31.63 -3.85
CA THR A 239 24.83 32.97 -3.35
C THR A 239 25.81 32.89 -2.18
N THR A 240 25.60 31.92 -1.29
CA THR A 240 26.46 31.72 -0.10
C THR A 240 27.50 30.62 -0.28
N GLY A 241 27.40 29.81 -1.34
CA GLY A 241 28.25 28.64 -1.57
C GLY A 241 28.06 27.53 -0.51
N ALA A 242 26.88 27.40 0.08
CA ALA A 242 26.61 26.54 1.22
C ALA A 242 25.25 25.85 1.13
N PHE A 243 25.11 24.69 1.79
CA PHE A 243 23.83 24.02 1.94
C PHE A 243 22.98 24.69 3.03
N ARG A 244 21.69 24.88 2.73
CA ARG A 244 20.64 25.28 3.66
C ARG A 244 19.72 24.10 3.91
N GLU A 245 19.58 23.70 5.17
CA GLU A 245 18.61 22.69 5.55
C GLU A 245 17.20 23.28 5.58
N ARG A 246 16.24 22.41 5.26
CA ARG A 246 14.83 22.69 5.45
C ARG A 246 14.49 22.72 6.93
N LEU A 247 13.87 23.82 7.37
CA LEU A 247 13.46 23.98 8.78
C LEU A 247 12.41 22.94 9.20
N ASP A 248 11.61 22.47 8.24
CA ASP A 248 10.61 21.42 8.44
C ASP A 248 11.16 20.00 8.31
N ALA A 249 12.47 19.85 8.04
CA ALA A 249 13.14 18.55 7.97
C ALA A 249 14.65 18.72 8.24
N PRO A 250 15.03 19.11 9.48
CA PRO A 250 16.42 19.34 9.82
C PRO A 250 17.23 18.05 9.76
N MET A 251 18.44 18.11 9.20
CA MET A 251 19.31 16.95 9.00
C MET A 251 20.51 16.94 9.95
N SER A 252 21.06 18.10 10.29
CA SER A 252 22.18 18.26 11.23
C SER A 252 21.77 18.86 12.57
N THR A 253 20.53 19.31 12.71
CA THR A 253 19.99 19.83 13.97
C THR A 253 18.85 18.99 14.50
N LYS A 254 18.58 19.09 15.80
CA LYS A 254 17.49 18.35 16.44
C LYS A 254 16.15 18.77 15.84
N ASP A 255 15.37 17.81 15.38
CA ASP A 255 13.97 18.04 15.06
C ASP A 255 13.20 18.42 16.33
N LEU A 256 12.65 19.63 16.32
CA LEU A 256 11.90 20.18 17.45
C LEU A 256 10.42 19.84 17.39
N ARG A 257 9.95 19.23 16.30
CA ARG A 257 8.56 18.78 16.18
C ARG A 257 8.27 17.70 17.21
N PRO A 258 7.02 17.62 17.71
CA PRO A 258 6.59 16.51 18.54
C PRO A 258 6.81 15.18 17.82
N ASP A 259 7.12 14.14 18.59
CA ASP A 259 7.11 12.75 18.08
C ASP A 259 5.74 12.49 17.43
N PRO A 260 5.68 12.18 16.12
CA PRO A 260 4.41 12.02 15.42
C PRO A 260 3.66 10.76 15.86
N ALA A 261 4.37 9.78 16.44
CA ALA A 261 3.80 8.54 16.97
C ALA A 261 4.21 8.36 18.45
N PRO A 262 3.76 9.24 19.36
CA PRO A 262 4.22 9.22 20.74
C PRO A 262 3.77 7.93 21.42
N MET A 263 4.72 7.20 21.98
CA MET A 263 4.39 6.06 22.84
C MET A 263 3.48 6.49 23.98
N ASP A 264 2.39 5.74 24.16
CA ASP A 264 1.48 5.94 25.27
C ASP A 264 2.19 5.73 26.63
N ALA A 265 1.56 6.24 27.69
CA ALA A 265 2.15 6.21 29.03
C ALA A 265 2.39 4.78 29.56
N GLU A 266 1.53 3.82 29.18
CA GLU A 266 1.62 2.43 29.63
C GLU A 266 2.80 1.72 28.93
N THR A 267 2.89 1.86 27.61
CA THR A 267 4.01 1.34 26.80
C THR A 267 5.34 1.91 27.29
N ARG A 268 5.40 3.23 27.55
CA ARG A 268 6.60 3.87 28.09
C ARG A 268 6.98 3.33 29.46
N ALA A 269 6.02 3.11 30.35
CA ALA A 269 6.26 2.54 31.67
C ALA A 269 6.77 1.10 31.58
N LEU A 270 6.20 0.28 30.71
CA LEU A 270 6.65 -1.09 30.45
C LEU A 270 8.09 -1.11 29.95
N LEU A 271 8.41 -0.33 28.92
CA LEU A 271 9.77 -0.26 28.37
C LEU A 271 10.78 0.21 29.43
N THR A 272 10.39 1.17 30.27
CA THR A 272 11.23 1.63 31.38
C THR A 272 11.52 0.49 32.38
N GLN A 273 10.51 -0.33 32.71
CA GLN A 273 10.71 -1.50 33.57
C GLN A 273 11.62 -2.55 32.94
N VAL A 274 11.44 -2.84 31.64
CA VAL A 274 12.28 -3.79 30.90
C VAL A 274 13.73 -3.32 30.89
N VAL A 275 13.99 -2.05 30.58
CA VAL A 275 15.33 -1.45 30.59
C VAL A 275 15.95 -1.50 31.98
N ALA A 276 15.19 -1.18 33.04
CA ALA A 276 15.67 -1.25 34.41
C ALA A 276 16.03 -2.68 34.85
N PHE A 277 15.25 -3.68 34.43
CA PHE A 277 15.48 -5.08 34.79
C PHE A 277 16.59 -5.74 33.97
N THR A 278 16.76 -5.34 32.71
CA THR A 278 17.76 -5.91 31.78
C THR A 278 19.11 -5.20 31.84
N GLY A 279 19.27 -4.20 32.73
CA GLY A 279 20.52 -3.46 32.90
C GLY A 279 20.86 -2.59 31.69
N GLY A 280 19.86 -1.91 31.12
CA GLY A 280 19.98 -1.17 29.87
C GLY A 280 21.18 -0.21 29.82
N LYS A 281 21.74 -0.03 28.62
CA LYS A 281 22.90 0.85 28.39
C LYS A 281 22.57 2.28 28.81
N VAL A 282 23.32 2.78 29.78
CA VAL A 282 23.40 4.20 30.11
C VAL A 282 24.42 4.81 29.15
N PHE A 283 23.98 5.62 28.20
CA PHE A 283 24.91 6.44 27.42
C PHE A 283 25.34 7.63 28.29
N PRO A 284 26.65 7.90 28.44
CA PRO A 284 27.14 9.06 29.19
C PRO A 284 26.75 10.39 28.53
#